data_AF-Q1PDK5-F1
#
_entry.id   AF-Q1PDK5-F1
#
_cell.length_a   1.000
_cell.length_b   1.000
_cell.length_c   1.000
_cell.angle_alpha   90.00
_cell.angle_beta   90.00
_cell.angle_gamma   90.00
#
_symmetry.space_group_name_H-M   'P 1'
#
loop_
_entity.id
_entity.type
_entity.pdbx_description
1 polymer ?
#
loop_
_entity_poly.entity_id
_entity_poly.type
_entity_poly.pdbx_seq_one_letter_code
_entity_poly.pdbx_strand_id
1 'polypeptide(L)'
;MLSGVGPAVHLEAHGVNPLVLDQPMVGQGMADNPMNFVAIPSPQPVELSLIQAVGITKFDSYIEGLSGLSLSFDITRRFFDGVLNLLNETSHTTSRKILTQSIAVLLKSFDVKLEVRMNGGLIFQKVDGPASKGHMKLRNTNPRDNPSVTFNYYQEPEDLNKCVKGLNTIIRMINSKAFSKYKYPGVTARELLNLMLALPINLRPRHVTSAFNLKQFCIDTVTSVWHYHGGCQVGKVVDKNYKVLGIDGLRVIDGSTFLKSPGTNPQATVMMLGR
;
A
#
# COMPACT_ATOMS: atom_id res chain seq x y z
N MET A 1 -14.61 12.78 -12.04
CA MET A 1 -15.87 12.07 -11.69
C MET A 1 -16.93 13.01 -11.13
N LEU A 2 -16.76 13.62 -9.95
CA LEU A 2 -17.79 14.51 -9.37
C LEU A 2 -18.24 15.66 -10.29
N SER A 3 -17.36 16.15 -11.15
CA SER A 3 -17.65 17.18 -12.16
C SER A 3 -18.36 16.64 -13.42
N GLY A 4 -18.97 15.46 -13.39
CA GLY A 4 -19.68 14.88 -14.54
C GLY A 4 -18.80 14.25 -15.63
N VAL A 5 -17.49 14.07 -15.38
CA VAL A 5 -16.55 13.43 -16.33
C VAL A 5 -16.10 12.08 -15.78
N GLY A 6 -16.47 10.99 -16.45
CA GLY A 6 -16.21 9.61 -16.03
C GLY A 6 -17.20 8.61 -16.62
N PRO A 7 -17.21 7.34 -16.16
CA PRO A 7 -18.09 6.32 -16.72
C PRO A 7 -19.57 6.67 -16.46
N ALA A 8 -20.35 6.88 -17.53
CA ALA A 8 -21.72 7.42 -17.45
C ALA A 8 -22.62 6.65 -16.47
N VAL A 9 -22.67 5.31 -16.59
CA VAL A 9 -23.49 4.44 -15.73
C VAL A 9 -23.11 4.59 -14.25
N HIS A 10 -21.81 4.71 -13.95
CA HIS A 10 -21.35 4.89 -12.57
C HIS A 10 -21.72 6.27 -12.02
N LEU A 11 -21.61 7.32 -12.84
CA LEU A 11 -21.96 8.69 -12.46
C LEU A 11 -23.46 8.85 -12.22
N GLU A 12 -24.28 8.30 -13.11
CA GLU A 12 -25.75 8.29 -12.98
C GLU A 12 -26.19 7.55 -11.71
N ALA A 13 -25.61 6.38 -11.44
CA ALA A 13 -25.89 5.61 -10.23
C ALA A 13 -25.56 6.36 -8.91
N HIS A 14 -24.72 7.39 -8.96
CA HIS A 14 -24.38 8.25 -7.82
C HIS A 14 -25.09 9.62 -7.86
N GLY A 15 -26.02 9.83 -8.81
CA GLY A 15 -26.76 11.08 -8.94
C GLY A 15 -25.90 12.27 -9.38
N VAL A 16 -24.79 12.03 -10.08
CA VAL A 16 -23.95 13.12 -10.61
C VAL A 16 -24.61 13.70 -11.86
N ASN A 17 -25.03 14.96 -11.79
CA ASN A 17 -25.74 15.68 -12.86
C ASN A 17 -25.20 17.12 -12.94
N PRO A 18 -24.90 17.67 -14.14
CA PRO A 18 -24.94 17.02 -15.45
C PRO A 18 -23.85 15.97 -15.66
N LEU A 19 -24.17 14.96 -16.48
CA LEU A 19 -23.15 14.17 -17.18
C LEU A 19 -22.52 15.08 -18.24
N VAL A 20 -21.27 15.46 -18.03
CA VAL A 20 -20.52 16.35 -18.93
C VAL A 20 -19.88 15.55 -20.06
N LEU A 21 -19.25 14.41 -19.74
CA LEU A 21 -18.61 13.54 -20.70
C LEU A 21 -18.58 12.11 -20.18
N ASP A 22 -19.10 11.17 -20.99
CA ASP A 22 -18.86 9.75 -20.76
C ASP A 22 -17.40 9.42 -21.10
N GLN A 23 -16.59 9.22 -20.07
CA GLN A 23 -15.20 8.84 -20.18
C GLN A 23 -14.94 7.59 -19.33
N PRO A 24 -15.13 6.38 -19.89
CA PRO A 24 -15.09 5.13 -19.13
C PRO A 24 -13.72 4.82 -18.51
N MET A 25 -12.65 5.47 -18.99
CA MET A 25 -11.30 5.26 -18.47
C MET A 25 -10.96 6.08 -17.23
N VAL A 26 -11.80 7.05 -16.82
CA VAL A 26 -11.56 7.79 -15.56
C VAL A 26 -11.66 6.84 -14.37
N GLY A 27 -10.63 6.87 -13.52
CA GLY A 27 -10.50 5.99 -12.36
C GLY A 27 -10.00 4.59 -12.70
N GLN A 28 -9.78 4.25 -13.98
CA GLN A 28 -9.24 2.94 -14.36
C GLN A 28 -7.70 2.94 -14.38
N GLY A 29 -7.11 1.76 -14.21
CA GLY A 29 -5.66 1.60 -14.27
C GLY A 29 -4.94 2.11 -13.02
N MET A 30 -5.63 2.18 -11.87
CA MET A 30 -4.98 2.48 -10.59
C MET A 30 -3.93 1.43 -10.29
N ALA A 31 -2.75 1.86 -9.89
CA ALA A 31 -1.64 0.99 -9.56
C ALA A 31 -0.99 1.47 -8.28
N ASP A 32 -0.48 0.54 -7.48
CA ASP A 32 0.40 0.86 -6.36
C ASP A 32 1.47 -0.21 -6.27
N ASN A 33 2.72 0.23 -6.15
CA ASN A 33 3.87 -0.66 -6.12
C ASN A 33 3.84 -1.51 -4.83
N PRO A 34 3.69 -2.84 -4.93
CA PRO A 34 3.71 -3.72 -3.75
C PRO A 34 5.05 -3.62 -3.02
N MET A 35 5.00 -3.45 -1.69
CA MET A 35 6.17 -3.48 -0.82
C MET A 35 6.05 -4.55 0.26
N ASN A 36 7.17 -5.22 0.53
CA ASN A 36 7.32 -6.13 1.66
C ASN A 36 8.63 -5.81 2.36
N PHE A 37 8.60 -5.86 3.68
CA PHE A 37 9.75 -5.50 4.49
C PHE A 37 10.04 -6.55 5.56
N VAL A 38 11.30 -6.59 5.98
CA VAL A 38 11.80 -7.41 7.06
C VAL A 38 12.44 -6.47 8.07
N ALA A 39 11.98 -6.54 9.31
CA ALA A 39 12.60 -5.84 10.41
C ALA A 39 13.77 -6.66 10.97
N ILE A 40 14.89 -5.99 11.25
CA ILE A 40 16.13 -6.61 11.71
C ILE A 40 16.53 -5.93 13.01
N PRO A 41 16.14 -6.49 14.17
CA PRO A 41 16.65 -6.06 15.47
C PRO A 41 18.16 -6.26 15.56
N SER A 42 18.85 -5.23 16.03
CA SER A 42 20.31 -5.20 16.16
C SER A 42 20.74 -5.29 17.64
N PRO A 43 21.77 -6.09 17.96
CA PRO A 43 22.37 -6.12 19.29
C PRO A 43 23.23 -4.87 19.58
N GLN A 44 23.61 -4.12 18.54
CA GLN A 44 24.37 -2.88 18.66
C GLN A 44 23.52 -1.68 18.25
N PRO A 45 23.69 -0.51 18.88
CA PRO A 45 23.05 0.73 18.44
C PRO A 45 23.28 0.97 16.95
N VAL A 46 22.23 1.32 16.22
CA VAL A 46 22.33 1.77 14.83
C VAL A 46 21.86 3.22 14.72
N GLU A 47 22.60 4.02 13.97
CA GLU A 47 22.27 5.43 13.76
C GLU A 47 20.97 5.56 12.97
N LEU A 48 20.28 6.68 13.21
CA LEU A 48 19.14 7.07 12.39
C LEU A 48 19.62 7.35 10.97
N SER A 49 19.13 6.55 10.02
CA SER A 49 19.36 6.77 8.60
C SER A 49 18.05 6.60 7.85
N LEU A 50 17.64 7.64 7.14
CA LEU A 50 16.57 7.55 6.14
C LEU A 50 17.11 6.80 4.92
N ILE A 51 16.21 6.47 3.99
CA ILE A 51 16.61 5.78 2.76
C ILE A 51 17.56 6.66 1.94
N GLN A 52 18.81 6.21 1.82
CA GLN A 52 19.86 6.88 1.05
C GLN A 52 20.48 5.95 0.00
N ALA A 53 20.55 4.65 0.28
CA ALA A 53 21.07 3.63 -0.62
C ALA A 53 19.93 2.78 -1.18
N VAL A 54 19.97 2.54 -2.49
CA VAL A 54 19.00 1.69 -3.18
C VAL A 54 19.70 0.62 -4.01
N GLY A 55 19.37 -0.64 -3.76
CA GLY A 55 19.74 -1.77 -4.60
C GLY A 55 18.81 -1.89 -5.79
N ILE A 56 19.24 -1.42 -6.96
CA ILE A 56 18.50 -1.56 -8.22
C ILE A 56 18.81 -2.93 -8.82
N THR A 57 17.82 -3.81 -8.86
CA THR A 57 18.01 -5.19 -9.35
C THR A 57 17.67 -5.32 -10.84
N LYS A 58 18.22 -6.35 -11.50
CA LYS A 58 17.91 -6.70 -12.90
C LYS A 58 16.56 -7.39 -13.10
N PHE A 59 15.80 -7.60 -12.02
CA PHE A 59 14.51 -8.29 -12.03
C PHE A 59 13.38 -7.39 -11.55
N ASP A 60 13.55 -6.07 -11.66
CA ASP A 60 12.51 -5.07 -11.44
C ASP A 60 11.93 -5.09 -10.03
N SER A 61 12.82 -5.21 -9.03
CA SER A 61 12.53 -4.98 -7.62
C SER A 61 13.64 -4.11 -7.03
N TYR A 62 13.28 -3.09 -6.27
CA TYR A 62 14.22 -2.19 -5.61
C TYR A 62 14.36 -2.59 -4.15
N ILE A 63 15.60 -2.72 -3.68
CA ILE A 63 15.91 -3.07 -2.29
C ILE A 63 16.39 -1.83 -1.57
N GLU A 64 15.69 -1.45 -0.51
CA GLU A 64 15.92 -0.20 0.22
C GLU A 64 16.00 -0.49 1.71
N GLY A 65 16.74 0.34 2.43
CA GLY A 65 17.00 0.17 3.85
C GLY A 65 16.91 1.48 4.62
N LEU A 66 16.49 1.37 5.88
CA LEU A 66 16.45 2.45 6.86
C LEU A 66 16.78 1.89 8.24
N SER A 67 17.33 2.72 9.13
CA SER A 67 17.77 2.31 10.47
C SER A 67 17.47 3.34 11.53
N GLY A 68 17.46 2.90 12.79
CA GLY A 68 17.37 3.79 13.96
C GLY A 68 16.01 4.46 14.14
N LEU A 69 14.96 3.92 13.52
CA LEU A 69 13.59 4.46 13.59
C LEU A 69 12.75 3.74 14.65
N SER A 70 12.02 4.52 15.45
CA SER A 70 10.97 4.00 16.33
C SER A 70 9.72 3.67 15.51
N LEU A 71 9.31 2.40 15.49
CA LEU A 71 8.08 2.00 14.81
C LEU A 71 6.92 2.06 15.80
N SER A 72 5.94 2.91 15.50
CA SER A 72 4.69 2.95 16.24
C SER A 72 3.66 2.11 15.51
N PHE A 73 3.12 1.10 16.18
CA PHE A 73 2.00 0.32 15.67
C PHE A 73 0.74 0.69 16.45
N ASP A 74 -0.29 1.15 15.74
CA ASP A 74 -1.63 1.33 16.30
C ASP A 74 -2.30 -0.04 16.40
N ILE A 75 -2.40 -0.56 17.62
CA ILE A 75 -3.01 -1.87 17.91
C ILE A 75 -4.52 -1.71 18.14
N THR A 76 -4.95 -0.53 18.56
CA THR A 76 -6.33 -0.24 18.93
C THR A 76 -7.29 -0.42 17.78
N ARG A 77 -6.94 0.05 16.58
CA ARG A 77 -7.80 -0.15 15.41
C ARG A 77 -8.13 -1.63 15.15
N ARG A 78 -7.20 -2.56 15.43
CA ARG A 78 -7.38 -3.99 15.13
C ARG A 78 -8.17 -4.77 16.17
N PHE A 79 -7.93 -4.51 17.46
CA PHE A 79 -8.76 -5.09 18.50
C PHE A 79 -10.22 -4.66 18.29
N PHE A 80 -10.45 -3.38 17.97
CA PHE A 80 -11.79 -2.85 17.77
C PHE A 80 -12.44 -3.26 16.46
N ASP A 81 -11.72 -3.30 15.33
CA ASP A 81 -12.29 -3.83 14.08
C ASP A 81 -12.67 -5.33 14.23
N GLY A 82 -11.87 -6.11 14.96
CA GLY A 82 -12.18 -7.51 15.28
C GLY A 82 -13.43 -7.67 16.17
N VAL A 83 -13.53 -6.87 17.24
CA VAL A 83 -14.71 -6.84 18.12
C VAL A 83 -15.95 -6.33 17.39
N LEU A 84 -15.82 -5.30 16.54
CA LEU A 84 -16.93 -4.75 15.75
C LEU A 84 -17.45 -5.75 14.73
N ASN A 85 -16.56 -6.51 14.07
CA ASN A 85 -16.97 -7.57 13.16
C ASN A 85 -17.72 -8.69 13.91
N LEU A 86 -17.25 -9.11 15.08
CA LEU A 86 -17.92 -10.10 15.92
C LEU A 86 -19.29 -9.62 16.41
N LEU A 87 -19.40 -8.34 16.80
CA LEU A 87 -20.66 -7.73 17.20
C LEU A 87 -21.62 -7.59 16.02
N ASN A 88 -21.13 -7.27 14.82
CA ASN A 88 -21.96 -7.18 13.63
C ASN A 88 -22.46 -8.55 13.16
N GLU A 89 -21.65 -9.60 13.24
CA GLU A 89 -22.08 -10.98 12.94
C GLU A 89 -23.14 -11.50 13.92
N THR A 90 -23.17 -11.00 15.16
CA THR A 90 -24.13 -11.42 16.19
C THR A 90 -25.38 -10.55 16.30
N SER A 91 -25.53 -9.51 15.46
CA SER A 91 -26.57 -8.48 15.57
C SER A 91 -27.70 -8.61 14.54
N HIS A 92 -28.58 -9.60 14.69
CA HIS A 92 -29.78 -9.76 13.85
C HIS A 92 -31.05 -9.03 14.36
N THR A 93 -30.98 -8.15 15.36
CA THR A 93 -32.18 -7.44 15.88
C THR A 93 -31.96 -5.95 16.15
N THR A 94 -32.97 -5.14 15.79
CA THR A 94 -32.94 -3.66 15.69
C THR A 94 -32.64 -2.96 17.02
N SER A 95 -33.01 -3.56 18.16
CA SER A 95 -32.80 -2.96 19.49
C SER A 95 -31.34 -3.01 19.98
N ARG A 96 -30.46 -3.82 19.37
CA ARG A 96 -29.03 -3.92 19.72
C ARG A 96 -28.12 -2.94 18.97
N LYS A 97 -28.59 -2.32 17.88
CA LYS A 97 -27.79 -1.37 17.07
C LYS A 97 -27.37 -0.10 17.82
N ILE A 98 -28.19 0.38 18.74
CA ILE A 98 -27.91 1.61 19.51
C ILE A 98 -26.82 1.36 20.57
N LEU A 99 -26.80 0.14 21.14
CA LEU A 99 -25.79 -0.30 22.11
C LEU A 99 -24.44 -0.52 21.43
N THR A 100 -24.41 -1.13 20.23
CA THR A 100 -23.16 -1.32 19.46
C THR A 100 -22.57 -0.01 18.99
N GLN A 101 -23.38 0.99 18.61
CA GLN A 101 -22.90 2.32 18.24
C GLN A 101 -22.20 3.02 19.43
N SER A 102 -22.79 2.92 20.63
CA SER A 102 -22.27 3.56 21.84
C SER A 102 -20.97 2.90 22.33
N ILE A 103 -20.90 1.57 22.26
CA ILE A 103 -19.68 0.80 22.54
C ILE A 103 -18.62 1.10 21.46
N ALA A 104 -18.98 1.18 20.18
CA ALA A 104 -18.05 1.52 19.11
C ALA A 104 -17.40 2.91 19.31
N VAL A 105 -18.18 3.89 19.80
CA VAL A 105 -17.67 5.24 20.11
C VAL A 105 -16.76 5.21 21.34
N LEU A 106 -17.14 4.49 22.41
CA LEU A 106 -16.31 4.32 23.61
C LEU A 106 -15.01 3.59 23.28
N LEU A 107 -15.06 2.54 22.46
CA LEU A 107 -13.89 1.77 22.06
C LEU A 107 -12.96 2.60 21.16
N LYS A 108 -13.49 3.37 20.20
CA LYS A 108 -12.71 4.34 19.41
C LYS A 108 -12.01 5.43 20.25
N SER A 109 -12.45 5.66 21.50
CA SER A 109 -11.82 6.63 22.39
C SER A 109 -10.57 6.11 23.11
N PHE A 110 -10.32 4.80 23.08
CA PHE A 110 -9.05 4.23 23.52
C PHE A 110 -8.10 4.19 22.30
N ASP A 111 -7.08 5.05 22.27
CA ASP A 111 -5.95 5.00 21.32
C ASP A 111 -4.72 4.46 22.07
N VAL A 112 -4.41 3.18 21.88
CA VAL A 112 -3.25 2.52 22.51
C VAL A 112 -2.24 2.26 21.40
N LYS A 113 -1.32 3.21 21.29
CA LYS A 113 -0.13 3.10 20.43
C LYS A 113 0.91 2.25 21.15
N LEU A 114 1.29 1.14 20.53
CA LEU A 114 2.50 0.42 20.93
C LEU A 114 3.68 1.02 20.18
N GLU A 115 4.47 1.83 20.87
CA GLU A 115 5.77 2.27 20.37
C GLU A 115 6.78 1.14 20.59
N VAL A 116 7.09 0.40 19.53
CA VAL A 116 8.20 -0.53 19.54
C VAL A 116 9.45 0.23 19.12
N ARG A 117 10.20 0.69 20.12
CA ARG A 117 11.56 1.20 19.91
C ARG A 117 12.47 0.02 19.59
N MET A 118 12.58 -0.32 18.31
CA MET A 118 13.53 -1.32 17.87
C MET A 118 14.88 -0.66 17.61
N ASN A 119 15.87 -1.04 18.42
CA ASN A 119 17.25 -0.84 18.03
C ASN A 119 17.52 -1.76 16.83
N GLY A 120 17.62 -1.21 15.63
CA GLY A 120 17.71 -2.00 14.39
C GLY A 120 17.28 -1.24 13.14
N GLY A 121 17.01 -1.98 12.08
CA GLY A 121 16.59 -1.39 10.80
C GLY A 121 15.50 -2.18 10.09
N LEU A 122 14.91 -1.56 9.08
CA LEU A 122 14.03 -2.22 8.13
C LEU A 122 14.75 -2.33 6.78
N ILE A 123 14.56 -3.47 6.14
CA ILE A 123 14.93 -3.64 4.74
C ILE A 123 13.67 -4.04 4.00
N PHE A 124 13.38 -3.37 2.90
CA PHE A 124 12.21 -3.66 2.11
C PHE A 124 12.54 -3.82 0.64
N GLN A 125 11.64 -4.53 -0.03
CA GLN A 125 11.61 -4.65 -1.48
C GLN A 125 10.40 -3.86 -1.99
N LYS A 126 10.57 -3.07 -3.05
CA LYS A 126 9.50 -2.44 -3.83
C LYS A 126 9.46 -3.12 -5.20
N VAL A 127 8.33 -3.70 -5.60
CA VAL A 127 8.14 -4.22 -6.97
C VAL A 127 8.00 -3.05 -7.93
N ASP A 128 8.78 -3.03 -9.00
CA ASP A 128 8.73 -1.97 -10.01
C ASP A 128 7.56 -2.16 -10.99
N GLY A 129 6.91 -1.03 -11.29
CA GLY A 129 5.85 -0.87 -12.28
C GLY A 129 4.77 -1.93 -12.32
N PRO A 130 4.08 -2.22 -11.21
CA PRO A 130 3.26 -3.42 -11.10
C PRO A 130 2.33 -3.58 -12.30
N ALA A 131 2.32 -4.80 -12.81
CA ALA A 131 1.42 -5.22 -13.88
C ALA A 131 -0.02 -5.25 -13.37
N SER A 132 -0.22 -5.63 -12.10
CA SER A 132 -1.51 -5.59 -11.43
C SER A 132 -2.07 -4.17 -11.39
N LYS A 133 -3.29 -4.01 -11.90
CA LYS A 133 -4.04 -2.76 -11.88
C LYS A 133 -5.40 -2.98 -11.24
N GLY A 134 -5.93 -1.93 -10.65
CA GLY A 134 -7.34 -1.86 -10.27
C GLY A 134 -7.96 -0.54 -10.67
N HIS A 135 -8.81 -0.02 -9.80
CA HIS A 135 -9.68 1.10 -10.12
C HIS A 135 -9.98 1.99 -8.91
N MET A 136 -10.41 3.22 -9.19
CA MET A 136 -10.97 4.17 -8.25
C MET A 136 -12.43 4.44 -8.61
N LYS A 137 -13.31 4.45 -7.61
CA LYS A 137 -14.75 4.69 -7.76
C LYS A 137 -15.25 5.69 -6.73
N LEU A 138 -16.24 6.48 -7.09
CA LEU A 138 -16.97 7.28 -6.10
C LEU A 138 -17.64 6.35 -5.08
N ARG A 139 -17.73 6.82 -3.84
CA ARG A 139 -18.57 6.22 -2.79
C ARG A 139 -19.83 7.03 -2.54
N ASN A 140 -19.73 8.33 -2.74
CA ASN A 140 -20.80 9.31 -2.63
C ASN A 140 -20.38 10.56 -3.42
N THR A 141 -21.18 11.63 -3.33
CA THR A 141 -20.96 12.90 -4.03
C THR A 141 -20.29 13.98 -3.18
N ASN A 142 -19.95 13.69 -1.92
CA ASN A 142 -19.28 14.65 -1.06
C ASN A 142 -17.78 14.71 -1.41
N PRO A 143 -17.25 15.86 -1.89
CA PRO A 143 -15.86 15.98 -2.28
C PRO A 143 -14.88 15.87 -1.10
N ARG A 144 -15.36 15.91 0.15
CA ARG A 144 -14.53 15.70 1.35
C ARG A 144 -14.34 14.23 1.71
N ASP A 145 -15.12 13.34 1.12
CA ASP A 145 -15.04 11.91 1.38
C ASP A 145 -14.10 11.22 0.39
N ASN A 146 -13.29 10.29 0.89
CA ASN A 146 -12.36 9.55 0.04
C ASN A 146 -13.11 8.61 -0.91
N PRO A 147 -12.63 8.46 -2.16
CA PRO A 147 -13.13 7.45 -3.07
C PRO A 147 -12.78 6.03 -2.58
N SER A 148 -13.43 5.03 -3.15
CA SER A 148 -13.01 3.63 -3.01
C SER A 148 -11.88 3.35 -4.01
N VAL A 149 -10.79 2.74 -3.56
CA VAL A 149 -9.63 2.42 -4.40
C VAL A 149 -9.25 0.95 -4.23
N THR A 150 -9.03 0.28 -5.35
CA THR A 150 -8.55 -1.10 -5.40
C THR A 150 -7.30 -1.14 -6.28
N PHE A 151 -6.22 -1.78 -5.81
CA PHE A 151 -4.97 -1.93 -6.56
C PHE A 151 -4.71 -3.35 -7.08
N ASN A 152 -5.41 -4.35 -6.52
CA ASN A 152 -5.27 -5.76 -6.88
C ASN A 152 -3.83 -6.31 -6.74
N TYR A 153 -3.11 -6.00 -5.66
CA TYR A 153 -1.74 -6.46 -5.45
C TYR A 153 -1.57 -7.97 -5.73
N TYR A 154 -0.61 -8.31 -6.61
CA TYR A 154 -0.28 -9.68 -7.03
C TYR A 154 -1.41 -10.44 -7.74
N GLN A 155 -2.39 -9.73 -8.30
CA GLN A 155 -3.31 -10.33 -9.25
C GLN A 155 -2.53 -10.87 -10.46
N GLU A 156 -1.55 -10.11 -10.93
CA GLU A 156 -0.64 -10.58 -11.97
C GLU A 156 0.52 -11.38 -11.37
N PRO A 157 0.80 -12.60 -11.88
CA PRO A 157 1.81 -13.49 -11.30
C PRO A 157 3.23 -12.95 -11.44
N GLU A 158 3.48 -12.07 -12.42
CA GLU A 158 4.78 -11.41 -12.60
C GLU A 158 5.18 -10.60 -11.37
N ASP A 159 4.26 -9.80 -10.82
CA ASP A 159 4.52 -8.96 -9.64
C ASP A 159 4.89 -9.82 -8.43
N LEU A 160 4.20 -10.96 -8.27
CA LEU A 160 4.46 -11.90 -7.18
C LEU A 160 5.85 -12.53 -7.32
N ASN A 161 6.23 -12.89 -8.54
CA ASN A 161 7.56 -13.44 -8.83
C ASN A 161 8.67 -12.41 -8.56
N LYS A 162 8.45 -11.13 -8.88
CA LYS A 162 9.38 -10.03 -8.54
C LYS A 162 9.53 -9.89 -7.02
N CYS A 163 8.42 -9.91 -6.27
CA CYS A 163 8.47 -9.88 -4.81
C CYS A 163 9.29 -11.04 -4.22
N VAL A 164 9.08 -12.26 -4.69
CA VAL A 164 9.82 -13.44 -4.21
C VAL A 164 11.32 -13.31 -4.48
N LYS A 165 11.73 -12.81 -5.66
CA LYS A 165 13.15 -12.53 -5.97
C LYS A 165 13.72 -11.42 -5.07
N GLY A 166 12.92 -10.39 -4.78
CA GLY A 166 13.27 -9.33 -3.82
C GLY A 166 13.50 -9.87 -2.42
N LEU A 167 12.57 -10.65 -1.86
CA LEU A 167 12.71 -11.28 -0.55
C LEU A 167 13.90 -12.24 -0.47
N ASN A 168 14.14 -13.05 -1.51
CA ASN A 168 15.35 -13.88 -1.58
C ASN A 168 16.64 -13.04 -1.52
N THR A 169 16.63 -11.83 -2.08
CA THR A 169 17.78 -10.93 -2.03
C THR A 169 17.97 -10.33 -0.63
N ILE A 170 16.87 -9.97 0.04
CA ILE A 170 16.88 -9.56 1.45
C ILE A 170 17.41 -10.68 2.35
N ILE A 171 16.96 -11.93 2.15
CA ILE A 171 17.43 -13.10 2.91
C ILE A 171 18.93 -13.31 2.72
N ARG A 172 19.45 -13.21 1.49
CA ARG A 172 20.90 -13.28 1.23
C ARG A 172 21.67 -12.16 1.93
N MET A 173 21.13 -10.96 1.95
CA MET A 173 21.74 -9.82 2.64
C MET A 173 21.79 -10.03 4.16
N ILE A 174 20.70 -10.49 4.78
CA ILE A 174 20.63 -10.86 6.22
C ILE A 174 21.65 -11.96 6.57
N ASN A 175 21.92 -12.88 5.65
CA ASN A 175 22.88 -13.97 5.84
C ASN A 175 24.33 -13.60 5.49
N SER A 176 24.58 -12.39 5.00
CA SER A 176 25.91 -11.94 4.61
C SER A 176 26.82 -11.64 5.81
N LYS A 177 28.14 -11.69 5.57
CA LYS A 177 29.15 -11.27 6.57
C LYS A 177 29.01 -9.79 6.96
N ALA A 178 28.51 -8.93 6.07
CA ALA A 178 28.30 -7.52 6.36
C ALA A 178 27.21 -7.29 7.42
N PHE A 179 26.15 -8.12 7.41
CA PHE A 179 25.04 -8.02 8.36
C PHE A 179 25.27 -8.77 9.67
N SER A 180 26.31 -9.59 9.79
CA SER A 180 26.51 -10.47 10.95
C SER A 180 26.64 -9.70 12.28
N LYS A 181 27.17 -8.48 12.26
CA LYS A 181 27.30 -7.60 13.44
C LYS A 181 25.98 -6.96 13.88
N TYR A 182 25.01 -6.86 12.98
CA TYR A 182 23.75 -6.16 13.18
C TYR A 182 22.56 -7.10 13.39
N LYS A 183 22.82 -8.40 13.55
CA LYS A 183 21.81 -9.40 13.92
C LYS A 183 22.25 -10.16 15.16
N TYR A 184 21.28 -10.57 15.97
CA TYR A 184 21.56 -11.43 17.11
C TYR A 184 22.14 -12.79 16.65
N PRO A 185 23.16 -13.33 17.34
CA PRO A 185 23.67 -14.66 17.05
C PRO A 185 22.56 -15.72 17.08
N GLY A 186 22.58 -16.63 16.11
CA GLY A 186 21.56 -17.68 15.99
C GLY A 186 20.27 -17.24 15.27
N VAL A 187 20.00 -15.94 15.14
CA VAL A 187 18.80 -15.47 14.43
C VAL A 187 18.93 -15.68 12.92
N THR A 188 17.98 -16.44 12.39
CA THR A 188 17.81 -16.77 10.98
C THR A 188 16.90 -15.76 10.29
N ALA A 189 17.05 -15.62 8.97
CA ALA A 189 16.13 -14.80 8.19
C ALA A 189 14.67 -15.27 8.35
N ARG A 190 14.44 -16.58 8.56
CA ARG A 190 13.10 -17.13 8.76
C ARG A 190 12.44 -16.67 10.06
N GLU A 191 13.19 -16.57 11.16
CA GLU A 191 12.66 -16.02 12.41
C GLU A 191 12.28 -14.55 12.25
N LEU A 192 13.05 -13.79 11.47
CA LEU A 192 12.70 -12.40 11.13
C LEU A 192 11.45 -12.33 10.25
N LEU A 193 11.25 -13.26 9.32
CA LEU A 193 9.98 -13.37 8.57
C LEU A 193 8.81 -13.73 9.50
N ASN A 194 8.99 -14.66 10.44
CA ASN A 194 7.95 -14.98 11.44
C ASN A 194 7.56 -13.75 12.28
N LEU A 195 8.55 -12.94 12.68
CA LEU A 195 8.29 -11.68 13.38
C LEU A 195 7.36 -10.77 12.56
N MET A 196 7.60 -10.65 11.25
CA MET A 196 6.75 -9.85 10.36
C MET A 196 5.31 -10.37 10.23
N LEU A 197 5.09 -11.67 10.42
CA LEU A 197 3.74 -12.25 10.42
C LEU A 197 2.96 -11.92 11.70
N ALA A 198 3.66 -11.76 12.83
CA ALA A 198 3.07 -11.31 14.08
C ALA A 198 2.74 -9.81 14.09
N LEU A 199 3.36 -9.03 13.21
CA LEU A 199 3.16 -7.58 13.17
C LEU A 199 1.87 -7.18 12.44
N PRO A 200 1.13 -6.20 12.98
CA PRO A 200 -0.09 -5.69 12.39
C PRO A 200 0.16 -4.75 11.19
N ILE A 201 0.80 -5.24 10.12
CA ILE A 201 1.20 -4.40 8.98
C ILE A 201 0.08 -4.19 7.92
N ASN A 202 -0.87 -5.13 7.78
CA ASN A 202 -2.05 -4.98 6.92
C ASN A 202 -3.26 -5.80 7.44
N LEU A 203 -4.45 -5.61 6.86
CA LEU A 203 -5.68 -6.30 7.27
C LEU A 203 -5.86 -7.69 6.66
N ARG A 204 -4.83 -8.26 6.00
CA ARG A 204 -4.95 -9.57 5.37
C ARG A 204 -4.83 -10.70 6.41
N PRO A 205 -5.60 -11.80 6.25
CA PRO A 205 -5.38 -13.02 7.01
C PRO A 205 -3.93 -13.48 6.88
N ARG A 206 -3.38 -14.01 7.98
CA ARG A 206 -2.00 -14.51 8.03
C ARG A 206 -1.99 -16.02 8.15
N HIS A 207 -1.11 -16.65 7.38
CA HIS A 207 -0.85 -18.07 7.50
C HIS A 207 0.48 -18.26 8.21
N VAL A 208 0.48 -19.02 9.31
CA VAL A 208 1.69 -19.28 10.10
C VAL A 208 2.78 -19.96 9.26
N THR A 209 2.37 -20.74 8.26
CA THR A 209 3.26 -21.41 7.30
C THR A 209 3.85 -20.48 6.25
N SER A 210 3.41 -19.22 6.16
CA SER A 210 3.88 -18.26 5.16
C SER A 210 5.38 -17.99 5.25
N ALA A 211 5.99 -18.06 6.43
CA ALA A 211 7.44 -17.89 6.56
C ALA A 211 8.26 -18.98 5.83
N PHE A 212 7.63 -20.07 5.41
CA PHE A 212 8.24 -21.15 4.61
C PHE A 212 7.91 -21.05 3.12
N ASN A 213 6.95 -20.20 2.75
CA ASN A 213 6.49 -20.01 1.38
C ASN A 213 6.52 -18.52 1.05
N LEU A 214 7.60 -18.07 0.40
CA LEU A 214 7.79 -16.66 0.09
C LEU A 214 6.67 -16.07 -0.78
N LYS A 215 5.98 -16.87 -1.60
CA LYS A 215 4.81 -16.38 -2.35
C LYS A 215 3.69 -16.01 -1.39
N GLN A 216 3.34 -16.92 -0.47
CA GLN A 216 2.32 -16.63 0.53
C GLN A 216 2.76 -15.51 1.49
N PHE A 217 4.05 -15.47 1.86
CA PHE A 217 4.60 -14.35 2.63
C PHE A 217 4.40 -13.01 1.93
N CYS A 218 4.74 -12.91 0.63
CA CYS A 218 4.50 -11.70 -0.16
C CYS A 218 3.04 -11.27 -0.07
N ILE A 219 2.12 -12.20 -0.33
CA ILE A 219 0.66 -11.96 -0.31
C ILE A 219 0.21 -11.49 1.07
N ASP A 220 0.56 -12.23 2.13
CA ASP A 220 0.14 -11.99 3.50
C ASP A 220 0.68 -10.66 4.03
N THR A 221 1.91 -10.29 3.67
CA THR A 221 2.63 -9.15 4.26
C THR A 221 2.66 -7.89 3.41
N VAL A 222 2.06 -7.92 2.22
CA VAL A 222 2.09 -6.78 1.29
C VAL A 222 1.57 -5.50 1.93
N THR A 223 2.27 -4.40 1.71
CA THR A 223 1.82 -3.07 2.06
C THR A 223 2.12 -2.10 0.93
N SER A 224 1.53 -0.92 1.01
CA SER A 224 1.85 0.19 0.12
C SER A 224 3.22 0.77 0.47
N VAL A 225 3.97 1.18 -0.56
CA VAL A 225 5.11 2.10 -0.43
C VAL A 225 4.71 3.56 -0.72
N TRP A 226 3.40 3.81 -0.81
CA TRP A 226 2.80 5.12 -1.07
C TRP A 226 3.20 5.76 -2.41
N HIS A 227 3.54 4.92 -3.39
CA HIS A 227 3.89 5.33 -4.76
C HIS A 227 2.77 5.00 -5.75
N TYR A 228 1.51 5.10 -5.29
CA TYR A 228 0.35 4.85 -6.11
C TYR A 228 0.18 5.90 -7.21
N HIS A 229 -0.35 5.46 -8.35
CA HIS A 229 -0.45 6.24 -9.58
C HIS A 229 -1.56 5.68 -10.49
N GLY A 230 -1.82 6.35 -11.61
CA GLY A 230 -2.88 5.98 -12.55
C GLY A 230 -4.26 6.57 -12.21
N GLY A 231 -5.29 6.14 -12.94
CA GLY A 231 -6.65 6.70 -12.83
C GLY A 231 -6.98 7.82 -13.84
N CYS A 232 -5.98 8.48 -14.42
CA CYS A 232 -6.15 9.51 -15.45
C CYS A 232 -5.08 9.39 -16.55
N GLN A 233 -4.80 8.16 -16.98
CA GLN A 233 -3.62 7.81 -17.76
C GLN A 233 -3.52 8.52 -19.12
N VAL A 234 -2.29 8.90 -19.50
CA VAL A 234 -1.98 9.38 -20.86
C VAL A 234 -2.38 8.33 -21.90
N GLY A 235 -3.01 8.76 -22.98
CA GLY A 235 -3.54 7.90 -24.05
C GLY A 235 -4.87 7.21 -23.72
N LYS A 236 -5.42 7.42 -22.52
CA LYS A 236 -6.71 6.85 -22.09
C LYS A 236 -7.70 7.92 -21.64
N VAL A 237 -7.26 8.86 -20.80
CA VAL A 237 -8.09 9.98 -20.30
C VAL A 237 -7.55 11.32 -20.77
N VAL A 238 -6.22 11.46 -20.81
CA VAL A 238 -5.55 12.66 -21.33
C VAL A 238 -4.70 12.35 -22.56
N ASP A 239 -4.50 13.34 -23.42
CA ASP A 239 -3.59 13.24 -24.57
C ASP A 239 -2.11 13.39 -24.16
N LYS A 240 -1.21 13.34 -25.14
CA LYS A 240 0.25 13.53 -24.93
C LYS A 240 0.65 14.92 -24.42
N ASN A 241 -0.25 15.89 -24.51
CA ASN A 241 -0.10 17.24 -23.97
C ASN A 241 -0.88 17.40 -22.66
N TYR A 242 -1.31 16.29 -22.04
CA TYR A 242 -2.05 16.24 -20.79
C TYR A 242 -3.43 16.90 -20.84
N LYS A 243 -4.00 17.14 -22.03
CA LYS A 243 -5.38 17.64 -22.20
C LYS A 243 -6.37 16.51 -22.02
N VAL A 244 -7.47 16.75 -21.30
CA VAL A 244 -8.55 15.78 -21.15
C VAL A 244 -9.20 15.55 -22.51
N LEU A 245 -9.25 14.28 -22.94
CA LEU A 245 -9.81 13.91 -24.23
C LEU A 245 -11.29 14.27 -24.28
N GLY A 246 -11.70 15.06 -25.28
CA GLY A 246 -13.08 15.52 -25.45
C GLY A 246 -13.47 16.76 -24.65
N ILE A 247 -12.54 17.40 -23.93
CA ILE A 247 -12.81 18.65 -23.18
C ILE A 247 -11.74 19.69 -23.49
N ASP A 248 -12.18 20.83 -24.03
CA ASP A 248 -11.31 21.98 -24.23
C ASP A 248 -11.01 22.71 -22.92
N GLY A 249 -9.80 23.27 -22.82
CA GLY A 249 -9.40 24.08 -21.65
C GLY A 249 -9.10 23.29 -20.38
N LEU A 250 -9.18 21.96 -20.37
CA LEU A 250 -8.93 21.13 -19.18
C LEU A 250 -7.69 20.23 -19.34
N ARG A 251 -6.81 20.21 -18.33
CA ARG A 251 -5.63 19.33 -18.24
C ARG A 251 -5.51 18.67 -16.87
N VAL A 252 -4.78 17.56 -16.81
CA VAL A 252 -4.41 16.89 -15.56
C VAL A 252 -2.91 16.65 -15.53
N ILE A 253 -2.23 17.12 -14.48
CA ILE A 253 -0.77 17.10 -14.35
C ILE A 253 -0.39 16.65 -12.93
N ASP A 254 -0.38 15.34 -12.70
CA ASP A 254 0.03 14.70 -11.44
C ASP A 254 0.36 13.21 -11.69
N GLY A 255 0.59 12.43 -10.62
CA GLY A 255 0.88 11.00 -10.74
C GLY A 255 -0.26 10.14 -11.33
N SER A 256 -1.48 10.66 -11.45
CA SER A 256 -2.60 9.90 -12.03
C SER A 256 -2.46 9.66 -13.53
N THR A 257 -1.58 10.43 -14.20
CA THR A 257 -1.35 10.32 -15.64
C THR A 257 -0.33 9.25 -16.01
N PHE A 258 0.37 8.68 -15.02
CA PHE A 258 1.40 7.68 -15.25
C PHE A 258 0.83 6.30 -15.61
N LEU A 259 1.48 5.65 -16.58
CA LEU A 259 1.26 4.23 -16.90
C LEU A 259 2.03 3.30 -15.95
N LYS A 260 3.17 3.79 -15.46
CA LYS A 260 4.11 3.08 -14.58
C LYS A 260 4.78 4.10 -13.64
N SER A 261 5.05 3.72 -12.39
CA SER A 261 5.84 4.53 -11.45
C SER A 261 7.21 4.85 -12.05
N PRO A 262 7.61 6.13 -12.15
CA PRO A 262 8.96 6.49 -12.56
C PRO A 262 9.97 6.23 -11.44
N GLY A 263 11.02 5.48 -11.76
CA GLY A 263 12.14 5.22 -10.86
C GLY A 263 11.79 4.54 -9.53
N THR A 264 12.73 4.62 -8.59
CA THR A 264 12.58 4.08 -7.23
C THR A 264 11.61 4.93 -6.41
N ASN A 265 11.75 6.27 -6.46
CA ASN A 265 10.88 7.24 -5.80
C ASN A 265 10.35 8.26 -6.81
N PRO A 266 9.02 8.38 -7.00
CA PRO A 266 8.46 9.17 -8.09
C PRO A 266 8.42 10.68 -7.81
N GLN A 267 8.62 11.12 -6.57
CA GLN A 267 8.40 12.51 -6.14
C GLN A 267 9.11 13.53 -7.04
N ALA A 268 10.40 13.36 -7.31
CA ALA A 268 11.16 14.28 -8.14
C ALA A 268 10.61 14.37 -9.57
N THR A 269 10.16 13.24 -10.13
CA THR A 269 9.53 13.21 -11.45
C THR A 269 8.18 13.93 -11.45
N VAL A 270 7.37 13.78 -10.40
CA VAL A 270 6.10 14.52 -10.29
C VAL A 270 6.34 16.02 -10.13
N MET A 271 7.32 16.43 -9.33
CA MET A 271 7.70 17.84 -9.17
C MET A 271 8.18 18.45 -10.50
N MET A 272 8.98 17.70 -11.26
CA MET A 272 9.45 18.12 -12.58
C MET A 272 8.29 18.25 -13.57
N LEU A 273 7.35 17.29 -13.57
CA LEU A 273 6.18 17.31 -14.45
C LEU A 273 5.30 18.55 -14.26
N GLY A 274 5.25 19.10 -13.05
CA GLY A 274 4.45 20.29 -12.74
C GLY A 274 5.05 21.62 -13.21
N ARG A 275 6.33 21.65 -13.58
CA ARG A 275 7.04 22.85 -14.03
C ARG A 275 6.91 23.06 -15.53
#